data_AF-G9AJC2-F1
#
_entry.id   AF-G9AJC2-F1
#
_cell.length_a   1.000
_cell.length_b   1.000
_cell.length_c   1.000
_cell.angle_alpha   90.00
_cell.angle_beta   90.00
_cell.angle_gamma   90.00
#
_symmetry.space_group_name_H-M   'P 1'
#
loop_
_entity.id
_entity.type
_entity.pdbx_description
1 polymer ?
#
loop_
_entity_poly.entity_id
_entity_poly.type
_entity_poly.pdbx_seq_one_letter_code
_entity_poly.pdbx_strand_id
1 'polypeptide(L)'
;MISMSYDLAKLPIQSLLRPLSDAGIALARLDERIARSPVGEGWIERSHFADACASLWIDGELVHLEDLVLHDAGHDIRTPTHELTIARDVLRTRRRIASQPPGWAFSPDGLRTLRQAWPAASLRADCTAGGDETTPDLAAVEGGEGEDASEQDTSPNDAELAAIGCHLNRPIRLMIEGAGFRIDRIETGYMRGPKPMTFMYEGSARPK
;
A
#
# COMPACT_ATOMS: atom_id res chain seq x y z
N MET A 1 22.37 1.42 18.11
CA MET A 1 21.19 0.54 18.15
C MET A 1 21.56 -0.71 18.91
N ILE A 2 20.92 -0.92 20.06
CA ILE A 2 21.02 -2.18 20.79
C ILE A 2 20.15 -3.18 20.00
N SER A 3 20.79 -4.09 19.26
CA SER A 3 20.07 -5.16 18.58
C SER A 3 19.51 -6.10 19.65
N MET A 4 18.19 -6.30 19.66
CA MET A 4 17.55 -7.25 20.56
C MET A 4 17.82 -8.66 20.01
N SER A 5 18.92 -9.27 20.43
CA SER A 5 19.25 -10.65 20.06
C SER A 5 18.33 -11.59 20.82
N TYR A 6 17.34 -12.16 20.14
CA TYR A 6 16.54 -13.25 20.69
C TYR A 6 17.40 -14.51 20.78
N ASP A 7 17.48 -15.09 21.99
CA ASP A 7 18.13 -16.39 22.19
C ASP A 7 17.20 -17.50 21.71
N LEU A 8 17.46 -18.00 20.49
CA LEU A 8 16.66 -19.04 19.86
C LEU A 8 16.70 -20.37 20.61
N ALA A 9 17.69 -20.59 21.50
CA ALA A 9 17.75 -21.78 22.34
C ALA A 9 16.73 -21.76 23.50
N LYS A 10 16.15 -20.59 23.81
CA LYS A 10 15.19 -20.39 24.92
C LYS A 10 13.76 -20.13 24.45
N LEU A 11 13.39 -20.62 23.28
CA LEU A 11 12.02 -20.50 22.80
C LEU A 11 11.09 -21.44 23.58
N PRO A 12 9.94 -20.97 24.09
CA PRO A 12 8.96 -21.82 24.75
C PRO A 12 8.17 -22.61 23.70
N ILE A 13 8.81 -23.59 23.07
CA ILE A 13 8.27 -24.35 21.93
C ILE A 13 6.89 -24.95 22.26
N GLN A 14 6.72 -25.49 23.48
CA GLN A 14 5.47 -26.13 23.90
C GLN A 14 4.26 -25.19 23.88
N SER A 15 4.44 -23.90 24.21
CA SER A 15 3.35 -22.92 24.16
C SER A 15 3.17 -22.31 22.78
N LEU A 16 4.21 -22.29 21.94
CA LEU A 16 4.17 -21.71 20.59
C LEU A 16 3.58 -22.64 19.53
N LEU A 17 3.67 -23.97 19.71
CA LEU A 17 3.24 -24.93 18.70
C LEU A 17 1.78 -24.77 18.28
N ARG A 18 0.88 -24.57 19.24
CA ARG A 18 -0.55 -24.42 18.95
C ARG A 18 -0.86 -23.10 18.23
N PRO A 19 -0.45 -21.92 18.74
CA PRO A 19 -0.62 -20.66 18.01
C PRO A 19 -0.01 -20.67 16.61
N LEU A 20 1.17 -21.28 16.43
CA LEU A 20 1.83 -21.37 15.13
C LEU A 20 1.01 -22.23 14.15
N SER A 21 0.49 -23.37 14.60
CA SER A 21 -0.37 -24.22 13.78
C SER A 21 -1.69 -23.51 13.41
N ASP A 22 -2.31 -22.82 14.36
CA ASP A 22 -3.55 -22.08 14.11
C ASP A 22 -3.33 -20.94 13.10
N ALA A 23 -2.21 -20.21 13.22
CA ALA A 23 -1.82 -19.18 12.26
C ALA A 23 -1.53 -19.77 10.87
N GLY A 24 -0.82 -20.91 10.78
CA GLY A 24 -0.55 -21.59 9.52
C GLY A 24 -1.83 -22.05 8.81
N ILE A 25 -2.80 -22.59 9.56
CA ILE A 25 -4.11 -22.96 9.01
C ILE A 25 -4.87 -21.73 8.50
N ALA A 26 -4.82 -20.62 9.24
CA ALA A 26 -5.47 -19.38 8.84
C ALA A 26 -4.87 -18.80 7.55
N LEU A 27 -3.54 -18.81 7.42
CA LEU A 27 -2.83 -18.38 6.21
C LEU A 27 -3.17 -19.26 5.01
N ALA A 28 -3.08 -20.59 5.14
CA ALA A 28 -3.41 -21.50 4.05
C ALA A 28 -4.87 -21.35 3.56
N ARG A 29 -5.81 -21.09 4.48
CA ARG A 29 -7.21 -20.80 4.12
C ARG A 29 -7.37 -19.44 3.44
N LEU A 30 -6.61 -18.44 3.86
CA LEU A 30 -6.62 -17.13 3.23
C LEU A 30 -6.09 -17.21 1.80
N ASP A 31 -4.95 -17.89 1.60
CA ASP A 31 -4.33 -18.10 0.30
C ASP A 31 -5.30 -18.79 -0.67
N GLU A 32 -5.94 -19.89 -0.23
CA GLU A 32 -6.92 -20.61 -1.05
C GLU A 32 -8.12 -19.73 -1.43
N ARG A 33 -8.57 -18.88 -0.50
CA ARG A 33 -9.70 -17.96 -0.75
C ARG A 33 -9.32 -16.85 -1.73
N ILE A 34 -8.12 -16.29 -1.62
CA ILE A 34 -7.65 -15.24 -2.52
C ILE A 34 -7.47 -15.82 -3.93
N ALA A 35 -6.84 -16.99 -4.05
CA ALA A 35 -6.60 -17.66 -5.32
C ALA A 35 -7.88 -17.98 -6.11
N ARG A 36 -8.99 -18.27 -5.42
CA ARG A 36 -10.30 -18.54 -6.05
C ARG A 36 -11.18 -17.29 -6.22
N SER A 37 -10.76 -16.14 -5.71
CA SER A 37 -11.59 -14.94 -5.67
C SER A 37 -11.35 -14.06 -6.89
N PRO A 38 -12.41 -13.60 -7.58
CA PRO A 38 -12.25 -12.65 -8.70
C PRO A 38 -11.81 -11.25 -8.25
N VAL A 39 -11.78 -10.98 -6.93
CA VAL A 39 -11.22 -9.73 -6.36
C VAL A 39 -9.84 -9.94 -5.70
N GLY A 40 -9.21 -11.10 -5.92
CA GLY A 40 -7.91 -11.45 -5.32
C GLY A 40 -6.82 -10.42 -5.62
N GLU A 41 -6.65 -10.06 -6.90
CA GLU A 41 -5.69 -9.03 -7.34
C GLU A 41 -5.91 -7.69 -6.63
N GLY A 42 -7.17 -7.24 -6.56
CA GLY A 42 -7.49 -5.99 -5.86
C GLY A 42 -7.23 -6.05 -4.35
N TRP A 43 -7.35 -7.23 -3.73
CA TRP A 43 -6.97 -7.42 -2.33
C TRP A 43 -5.45 -7.37 -2.13
N ILE A 44 -4.68 -7.99 -3.03
CA ILE A 44 -3.21 -7.98 -2.99
C ILE A 44 -2.69 -6.54 -3.13
N GLU A 45 -3.18 -5.80 -4.11
CA GLU A 45 -2.80 -4.39 -4.34
C GLU A 45 -3.06 -3.53 -3.09
N ARG A 46 -4.26 -3.60 -2.51
CA ARG A 46 -4.56 -2.85 -1.27
C ARG A 46 -3.72 -3.30 -0.07
N SER A 47 -3.39 -4.59 0.00
CA SER A 47 -2.52 -5.13 1.05
C SER A 47 -1.09 -4.62 0.93
N HIS A 48 -0.63 -4.25 -0.28
CA HIS A 48 0.66 -3.59 -0.48
C HIS A 48 0.73 -2.22 0.16
N PHE A 49 -0.30 -1.39 -0.07
CA PHE A 49 -0.40 -0.09 0.57
C PHE A 49 -0.52 -0.18 2.09
N ALA A 50 -1.40 -1.05 2.60
CA ALA A 50 -1.62 -1.19 4.04
C ALA A 50 -0.34 -1.59 4.79
N ASP A 51 0.46 -2.50 4.22
CA ASP A 51 1.72 -2.94 4.83
C ASP A 51 2.81 -1.86 4.78
N ALA A 52 2.83 -1.03 3.73
CA ALA A 52 3.75 0.10 3.65
C ALA A 52 3.44 1.14 4.74
N CYS A 53 2.17 1.50 4.92
CA CYS A 53 1.73 2.35 6.03
C CYS A 53 2.03 1.72 7.40
N ALA A 54 1.79 0.42 7.57
CA ALA A 54 2.08 -0.28 8.81
C ALA A 54 3.59 -0.33 9.14
N SER A 55 4.45 -0.43 8.12
CA SER A 55 5.90 -0.41 8.31
C SER A 55 6.38 0.92 8.89
N LEU A 56 5.90 2.04 8.33
CA LEU A 56 6.20 3.38 8.85
C LEU A 56 5.64 3.56 10.26
N TRP A 57 4.45 3.01 10.52
CA TRP A 57 3.86 3.09 11.86
C TRP A 57 4.69 2.34 12.92
N ILE A 58 5.31 1.21 12.57
CA ILE A 58 6.25 0.49 13.44
C ILE A 58 7.49 1.35 13.74
N ASP A 59 7.96 2.11 12.75
CA ASP A 59 9.09 3.05 12.90
C ASP A 59 8.70 4.33 13.67
N GLY A 60 7.41 4.51 13.98
CA GLY A 60 6.87 5.64 14.74
C GLY A 60 6.32 6.78 13.88
N GLU A 61 6.30 6.60 12.57
CA GLU A 61 5.91 7.61 11.59
C GLU A 61 4.49 7.37 11.06
N LEU A 62 3.76 8.45 10.81
CA LEU A 62 2.36 8.38 10.35
C LEU A 62 2.26 8.81 8.88
N VAL A 63 1.85 7.88 8.02
CA VAL A 63 1.55 8.14 6.61
C VAL A 63 0.10 7.78 6.33
N HIS A 64 -0.66 8.74 5.80
CA HIS A 64 -2.04 8.49 5.38
C HIS A 64 -2.06 7.62 4.11
N LEU A 65 -3.00 6.69 4.06
CA LEU A 65 -3.16 5.78 2.94
C LEU A 65 -3.45 6.57 1.64
N GLU A 66 -4.29 7.59 1.75
CA GLU A 66 -4.72 8.44 0.63
C GLU A 66 -3.53 9.20 0.03
N ASP A 67 -2.68 9.77 0.89
CA ASP A 67 -1.45 10.46 0.47
C ASP A 67 -0.51 9.49 -0.25
N LEU A 68 -0.34 8.27 0.27
CA LEU A 68 0.48 7.25 -0.38
C LEU A 68 -0.08 6.80 -1.73
N VAL A 69 -1.41 6.69 -1.85
CA VAL A 69 -2.08 6.32 -3.11
C VAL A 69 -1.96 7.43 -4.15
N LEU A 70 -2.18 8.68 -3.76
CA LEU A 70 -2.02 9.84 -4.65
C LEU A 70 -0.56 10.01 -5.09
N HIS A 71 0.36 9.89 -4.14
CA HIS A 71 1.77 9.88 -4.44
C HIS A 71 2.13 8.70 -5.34
N ASP A 72 1.49 7.53 -5.16
CA ASP A 72 1.68 6.35 -6.02
C ASP A 72 1.39 6.64 -7.50
N ALA A 73 0.31 7.39 -7.71
CA ALA A 73 -0.20 7.82 -9.00
C ALA A 73 0.51 9.04 -9.61
N GLY A 74 1.38 9.73 -8.86
CA GLY A 74 1.98 11.00 -9.31
C GLY A 74 1.00 12.18 -9.27
N HIS A 75 -0.09 12.05 -8.51
CA HIS A 75 -1.11 13.08 -8.32
C HIS A 75 -1.00 13.73 -6.93
N ASP A 76 0.23 14.08 -6.56
CA ASP A 76 0.50 14.78 -5.31
C ASP A 76 -0.21 16.14 -5.28
N ILE A 77 -1.09 16.33 -4.29
CA ILE A 77 -1.77 17.62 -4.05
C ILE A 77 -0.89 18.54 -3.19
N ARG A 78 0.08 17.97 -2.47
CA ARG A 78 1.03 18.67 -1.60
C ARG A 78 2.43 18.16 -1.87
N THR A 79 3.45 18.97 -1.58
CA THR A 79 4.84 18.53 -1.64
C THR A 79 5.05 17.25 -0.82
N PRO A 80 5.63 16.18 -1.38
CA PRO A 80 5.77 14.91 -0.69
C PRO A 80 6.69 15.05 0.52
N THR A 81 6.29 14.46 1.64
CA THR A 81 7.11 14.41 2.86
C THR A 81 8.19 13.34 2.74
N HIS A 82 9.18 13.41 3.63
CA HIS A 82 10.22 12.38 3.71
C HIS A 82 9.62 11.00 3.99
N GLU A 83 8.70 10.91 4.95
CA GLU A 83 8.01 9.68 5.32
C GLU A 83 7.17 9.10 4.19
N LEU A 84 6.52 9.97 3.40
CA LEU A 84 5.75 9.55 2.23
C LEU A 84 6.66 8.94 1.15
N THR A 85 7.87 9.50 0.99
CA THR A 85 8.89 8.97 0.08
C THR A 85 9.39 7.60 0.55
N ILE A 86 9.63 7.42 1.86
CA ILE A 86 10.04 6.12 2.42
C ILE A 86 8.92 5.09 2.25
N ALA A 87 7.67 5.45 2.55
CA ALA A 87 6.52 4.57 2.38
C ALA A 87 6.36 4.10 0.92
N ARG A 88 6.59 5.01 -0.04
CA ARG A 88 6.63 4.70 -1.47
C ARG A 88 7.72 3.69 -1.84
N ASP A 89 8.90 3.81 -1.25
CA ASP A 89 9.99 2.87 -1.48
C ASP A 89 9.69 1.48 -0.88
N VAL A 90 9.06 1.43 0.30
CA VAL A 90 8.55 0.17 0.88
C VAL A 90 7.52 -0.46 -0.06
N LEU A 91 6.55 0.31 -0.54
CA LEU A 91 5.53 -0.14 -1.48
C LEU A 91 6.15 -0.71 -2.77
N ARG A 92 7.09 0.02 -3.39
CA ARG A 92 7.81 -0.45 -4.59
C ARG A 92 8.59 -1.73 -4.32
N THR A 93 9.25 -1.83 -3.17
CA THR A 93 10.00 -3.00 -2.77
C THR A 93 9.10 -4.23 -2.65
N ARG A 94 7.92 -4.09 -2.03
CA ARG A 94 6.95 -5.19 -1.90
C ARG A 94 6.39 -5.64 -3.24
N ARG A 95 5.95 -4.71 -4.10
CA ARG A 95 5.48 -5.04 -5.45
C ARG A 95 6.55 -5.73 -6.28
N ARG A 96 7.82 -5.30 -6.14
CA ARG A 96 8.95 -5.96 -6.78
C ARG A 96 9.09 -7.41 -6.32
N ILE A 97 9.04 -7.68 -5.02
CA ILE A 97 9.10 -9.04 -4.47
C ILE A 97 7.93 -9.89 -5.02
N ALA A 98 6.72 -9.34 -5.05
CA ALA A 98 5.53 -10.04 -5.55
C ALA A 98 5.61 -10.37 -7.05
N SER A 99 6.24 -9.51 -7.85
CA SER A 99 6.43 -9.72 -9.30
C SER A 99 7.50 -10.75 -9.68
N GLN A 100 8.29 -11.23 -8.72
CA GLN A 100 9.43 -12.11 -8.95
C GLN A 100 9.11 -13.58 -8.63
N PRO A 101 9.85 -14.56 -9.19
CA PRO A 101 9.66 -15.96 -8.86
C PRO A 101 9.83 -16.26 -7.36
N PRO A 102 9.14 -17.28 -6.82
CA PRO A 102 9.31 -17.72 -5.44
C PRO A 102 10.79 -18.00 -5.13
N GLY A 103 11.27 -17.51 -3.98
CA GLY A 103 12.66 -17.67 -3.55
C GLY A 103 13.63 -16.62 -4.08
N TRP A 104 13.24 -15.79 -5.07
CA TRP A 104 14.09 -14.70 -5.55
C TRP A 104 14.53 -13.74 -4.44
N ALA A 105 13.60 -13.34 -3.56
CA ALA A 105 13.89 -12.39 -2.49
C ALA A 105 14.97 -12.87 -1.50
N PHE A 106 15.13 -14.19 -1.35
CA PHE A 106 16.14 -14.82 -0.49
C PHE A 106 17.41 -15.23 -1.25
N SER A 107 17.42 -15.06 -2.58
CA SER A 107 18.62 -15.29 -3.38
C SER A 107 19.67 -14.21 -3.11
N PRO A 108 20.97 -14.50 -3.31
CA PRO A 108 22.03 -13.49 -3.15
C PRO A 108 21.81 -12.25 -4.03
N ASP A 109 21.29 -12.43 -5.25
CA ASP A 109 20.99 -11.34 -6.17
C ASP A 109 19.79 -10.52 -5.71
N GLY A 110 18.73 -11.20 -5.24
CA GLY A 110 17.55 -10.56 -4.67
C GLY A 110 17.90 -9.74 -3.43
N LEU A 111 18.66 -10.30 -2.49
CA LEU A 111 19.12 -9.58 -1.30
C LEU A 111 20.00 -8.37 -1.64
N ARG A 112 20.93 -8.49 -2.60
CA ARG A 112 21.73 -7.34 -3.07
C ARG A 112 20.84 -6.23 -3.64
N THR A 113 19.88 -6.63 -4.47
CA THR A 113 18.92 -5.72 -5.11
C THR A 113 18.04 -5.00 -4.08
N LEU A 114 17.47 -5.74 -3.12
CA LEU A 114 16.60 -5.18 -2.08
C LEU A 114 17.37 -4.26 -1.12
N ARG A 115 18.65 -4.56 -0.84
CA ARG A 115 19.51 -3.71 -0.02
C ARG A 115 19.86 -2.39 -0.69
N GLN A 116 20.00 -2.36 -2.01
CA GLN A 116 20.29 -1.14 -2.77
C GLN A 116 19.05 -0.27 -2.97
N ALA A 117 17.87 -0.88 -2.99
CA ALA A 117 16.58 -0.19 -3.12
C ALA A 117 16.07 0.42 -1.80
N TRP A 118 16.74 0.18 -0.66
CA TRP A 118 16.29 0.66 0.64
C TRP A 118 16.88 2.05 0.95
N PRO A 119 16.05 3.09 1.16
CA PRO A 119 16.53 4.46 1.40
C PRO A 119 17.31 4.60 2.70
N ALA A 120 17.17 3.73 3.72
CA ALA A 120 18.04 3.84 4.91
C ALA A 120 19.51 3.46 4.66
N ALA A 121 19.87 3.00 3.46
CA ALA A 121 21.27 3.02 3.04
C ALA A 121 21.81 4.47 2.97
N SER A 122 20.96 5.46 2.65
CA SER A 122 21.32 6.89 2.67
C SER A 122 21.35 7.51 4.08
N LEU A 123 20.59 6.97 5.04
CA LEU A 123 20.68 7.37 6.47
C LEU A 123 21.92 6.84 7.20
N ARG A 124 22.74 6.00 6.56
CA ARG A 124 23.97 5.43 7.14
C ARG A 124 25.20 5.41 6.25
N ALA A 125 25.11 5.84 4.99
CA ALA A 125 26.26 5.93 4.09
C ALA A 125 26.82 7.35 4.04
N ASP A 126 27.14 7.91 5.22
CA ASP A 126 28.06 9.05 5.30
C ASP A 126 29.40 8.53 5.85
N CYS A 127 30.15 7.83 4.98
CA CYS A 127 31.57 7.47 5.13
C CYS A 127 32.12 7.00 3.76
N THR A 128 32.59 7.97 2.97
CA THR A 128 33.64 7.89 1.91
C THR A 128 33.51 6.85 0.79
N ALA A 129 33.19 7.29 -0.43
CA ALA A 129 34.10 7.28 -1.59
C ALA A 129 33.37 7.88 -2.81
N GLY A 130 34.01 8.87 -3.45
CA GLY A 130 33.40 9.71 -4.48
C GLY A 130 33.18 9.05 -5.85
N GLY A 131 32.43 9.76 -6.68
CA GLY A 131 32.29 9.47 -8.11
C GLY A 131 30.96 9.94 -8.69
N ASP A 132 31.00 11.15 -9.27
CA ASP A 132 30.15 11.68 -10.34
C ASP A 132 28.69 12.08 -10.02
N GLU A 133 28.50 13.40 -9.93
CA GLU A 133 27.21 14.09 -9.89
C GLU A 133 26.57 14.08 -11.28
N THR A 134 25.33 13.60 -11.36
CA THR A 134 24.41 14.01 -12.43
C THR A 134 23.02 14.18 -11.83
N THR A 135 22.73 15.41 -11.44
CA THR A 135 21.38 15.91 -11.13
C THR A 135 20.53 15.94 -12.40
N PRO A 136 19.29 15.40 -12.42
CA PRO A 136 18.26 15.89 -13.30
C PRO A 136 17.44 16.98 -12.58
N ASP A 137 17.40 18.09 -13.29
CA ASP A 137 16.66 19.35 -13.14
C ASP A 137 15.24 19.23 -12.56
N LEU A 138 14.95 19.96 -11.48
CA LEU A 138 13.60 20.19 -10.96
C LEU A 138 13.08 21.50 -11.55
N ALA A 139 12.31 21.39 -12.63
CA ALA A 139 11.59 22.51 -13.21
C ALA A 139 10.44 22.96 -12.29
N ALA A 140 10.51 24.23 -11.88
CA ALA A 140 9.44 24.95 -11.21
C ALA A 140 8.20 25.06 -12.10
N VAL A 141 7.02 24.85 -11.53
CA VAL A 141 5.76 25.26 -12.15
C VAL A 141 4.98 26.08 -11.14
N GLU A 142 4.78 27.34 -11.50
CA GLU A 142 4.05 28.36 -10.75
C GLU A 142 2.57 28.00 -10.59
N GLY A 143 2.01 28.40 -9.45
CA GLY A 143 0.61 28.25 -9.13
C GLY A 143 -0.28 29.21 -9.95
N GLY A 144 -1.44 28.69 -10.34
CA GLY A 144 -2.56 29.49 -10.83
C GLY A 144 -3.82 29.09 -10.08
N GLU A 145 -4.33 30.00 -9.25
CA GLU A 145 -5.66 29.94 -8.66
C GLU A 145 -6.72 30.15 -9.75
N GLY A 146 -7.83 29.41 -9.69
CA GLY A 146 -8.97 29.54 -10.57
C GLY A 146 -10.24 29.09 -9.86
N GLU A 147 -11.21 30.00 -9.81
CA GLU A 147 -12.47 29.98 -9.07
C GLU A 147 -13.49 28.93 -9.55
N ASP A 148 -14.41 28.61 -8.63
CA ASP A 148 -15.51 27.66 -8.77
C ASP A 148 -16.43 27.93 -9.98
N ALA A 149 -16.63 26.92 -10.83
CA ALA A 149 -17.84 26.77 -11.64
C ALA A 149 -18.15 25.29 -11.87
N SER A 150 -19.35 24.89 -11.44
CA SER A 150 -19.88 23.53 -11.54
C SER A 150 -20.28 23.16 -12.97
N GLU A 151 -19.45 22.38 -13.66
CA GLU A 151 -19.85 21.56 -14.80
C GLU A 151 -19.18 20.18 -14.67
N GLN A 152 -19.93 19.11 -14.93
CA GLN A 152 -19.46 17.73 -14.86
C GLN A 152 -18.50 17.45 -16.02
N ASP A 153 -17.28 17.95 -15.91
CA ASP A 153 -16.18 17.55 -16.77
C ASP A 153 -15.75 16.16 -16.35
N THR A 154 -16.06 15.17 -17.20
CA THR A 154 -15.41 13.87 -17.14
C THR A 154 -13.96 14.11 -17.51
N SER A 155 -13.11 14.30 -16.51
CA SER A 155 -11.72 14.65 -16.72
C SER A 155 -11.02 13.46 -17.40
N PRO A 156 -10.03 13.67 -18.28
CA PRO A 156 -9.30 12.60 -18.95
C PRO A 156 -8.71 11.55 -17.99
N ASN A 157 -8.55 11.91 -16.71
CA ASN A 157 -7.96 11.11 -15.65
C ASN A 157 -9.00 10.30 -14.86
N ASP A 158 -10.31 10.45 -15.11
CA ASP A 158 -11.36 9.73 -14.36
C ASP A 158 -11.24 8.21 -14.50
N ALA A 159 -10.81 7.73 -15.66
CA ALA A 159 -10.55 6.31 -15.88
C ALA A 159 -9.37 5.79 -15.05
N GLU A 160 -8.33 6.60 -14.89
CA GLU A 160 -7.11 6.26 -14.14
C GLU A 160 -7.35 6.37 -12.62
N LEU A 161 -8.03 7.43 -12.18
CA LEU A 161 -8.51 7.61 -10.81
C LEU A 161 -9.51 6.50 -10.41
N ALA A 162 -10.37 6.06 -11.32
CA ALA A 162 -11.27 4.92 -11.09
C ALA A 162 -10.51 3.59 -10.97
N ALA A 163 -9.42 3.39 -11.74
CA ALA A 163 -8.57 2.20 -11.63
C ALA A 163 -7.86 2.14 -10.26
N ILE A 164 -7.42 3.30 -9.75
CA ILE A 164 -6.69 3.44 -8.48
C ILE A 164 -7.65 3.52 -7.27
N GLY A 165 -8.96 3.67 -7.51
CA GLY A 165 -9.98 3.70 -6.45
C GLY A 165 -10.19 5.07 -5.81
N CYS A 166 -9.61 6.13 -6.39
CA CYS A 166 -9.73 7.52 -5.94
C CYS A 166 -11.01 8.22 -6.45
N HIS A 167 -11.78 7.58 -7.35
CA HIS A 167 -13.05 8.15 -7.83
C HIS A 167 -14.16 7.95 -6.78
N LEU A 168 -14.51 9.02 -6.06
CA LEU A 168 -15.50 9.02 -4.97
C LEU A 168 -16.91 8.56 -5.40
N ASN A 169 -17.29 8.75 -6.67
CA ASN A 169 -18.60 8.35 -7.21
C ASN A 169 -18.57 6.99 -7.93
N ARG A 170 -17.58 6.14 -7.66
CA ARG A 170 -17.46 4.85 -8.33
C ARG A 170 -18.65 3.95 -7.99
N PRO A 171 -19.31 3.30 -8.96
CA PRO A 171 -20.46 2.44 -8.71
C PRO A 171 -20.01 1.09 -8.13
N ILE A 172 -19.56 1.11 -6.86
CA ILE A 172 -19.01 -0.03 -6.11
C ILE A 172 -19.95 -1.23 -6.16
N ARG A 173 -21.27 -0.99 -6.08
CA ARG A 173 -22.28 -2.05 -6.20
C ARG A 173 -22.19 -2.79 -7.54
N LEU A 174 -22.21 -2.04 -8.65
CA LEU A 174 -22.21 -2.63 -10.00
C LEU A 174 -20.91 -3.38 -10.28
N MET A 175 -19.78 -2.89 -9.76
CA MET A 175 -18.50 -3.59 -9.90
C MET A 175 -18.46 -4.90 -9.12
N ILE A 176 -18.92 -4.90 -7.87
CA ILE A 176 -18.97 -6.12 -7.05
C ILE A 176 -19.92 -7.14 -7.70
N GLU A 177 -21.06 -6.69 -8.21
CA GLU A 177 -22.02 -7.53 -8.92
C GLU A 177 -21.47 -8.06 -10.26
N GLY A 178 -20.78 -7.21 -11.02
CA GLY A 178 -20.10 -7.57 -12.26
C GLY A 178 -18.94 -8.55 -12.06
N ALA A 179 -18.28 -8.52 -10.89
CA ALA A 179 -17.28 -9.50 -10.48
C ALA A 179 -17.89 -10.84 -10.02
N GLY A 180 -19.19 -11.05 -10.19
CA GLY A 180 -19.86 -12.32 -9.88
C GLY A 180 -20.31 -12.48 -8.43
N PHE A 181 -20.32 -11.41 -7.64
CA PHE A 181 -20.85 -11.44 -6.28
C PHE A 181 -22.30 -10.96 -6.22
N ARG A 182 -23.07 -11.45 -5.24
CA ARG A 182 -24.35 -10.89 -4.81
C ARG A 182 -24.09 -10.12 -3.52
N ILE A 183 -24.54 -8.88 -3.46
CA ILE A 183 -24.44 -8.07 -2.25
C ILE A 183 -25.53 -8.49 -1.27
N ASP A 184 -25.13 -8.88 -0.05
CA ASP A 184 -26.05 -9.22 1.03
C ASP A 184 -26.43 -7.97 1.83
N ARG A 185 -25.43 -7.12 2.12
CA ARG A 185 -25.59 -5.88 2.88
C ARG A 185 -24.66 -4.83 2.31
N ILE A 186 -25.15 -3.63 2.10
CA ILE A 186 -24.31 -2.46 1.84
C ILE A 186 -24.92 -1.27 2.55
N GLU A 187 -24.16 -0.71 3.48
CA GLU A 187 -24.45 0.49 4.22
C GLU A 187 -23.59 1.61 3.63
N THR A 188 -24.24 2.70 3.25
CA THR A 188 -23.57 3.88 2.71
C THR A 188 -23.88 5.05 3.62
N GLY A 189 -22.85 5.77 4.03
CA GLY A 189 -23.06 6.86 4.97
C GLY A 189 -21.79 7.60 5.32
N TYR A 190 -22.00 8.77 5.91
CA TYR A 190 -20.93 9.47 6.59
C TYR A 190 -20.77 8.88 7.99
N MET A 191 -19.52 8.71 8.44
CA MET A 191 -19.26 8.31 9.82
C MET A 191 -19.94 9.28 10.81
N ARG A 192 -20.41 8.72 11.93
CA ARG A 192 -21.13 9.48 12.96
C ARG A 192 -20.14 10.30 13.80
N GLY A 193 -20.01 11.59 13.49
CA GLY A 193 -19.11 12.54 14.16
C GLY A 193 -19.13 13.93 13.49
N PRO A 194 -18.44 14.94 14.04
CA PRO A 194 -18.29 16.25 13.38
C PRO A 194 -17.58 16.02 12.04
N LYS A 195 -18.32 16.18 10.94
CA LYS A 195 -17.91 15.75 9.60
C LYS A 195 -16.60 16.41 9.13
N PRO A 196 -15.58 15.63 8.74
CA PRO A 196 -14.60 16.08 7.77
C PRO A 196 -14.45 14.97 6.72
N MET A 197 -15.22 15.03 5.64
CA MET A 197 -14.83 14.44 4.35
C MET A 197 -14.58 12.91 4.26
N THR A 198 -15.44 12.04 4.81
CA THR A 198 -15.38 10.60 4.44
C THR A 198 -16.77 10.00 4.27
N PHE A 199 -17.14 9.72 3.02
CA PHE A 199 -18.29 8.90 2.66
C PHE A 199 -17.83 7.44 2.59
N MET A 200 -18.38 6.59 3.45
CA MET A 200 -17.98 5.20 3.57
C MET A 200 -19.02 4.28 2.94
N TYR A 201 -18.55 3.23 2.27
CA TYR A 201 -19.33 2.08 1.85
C TYR A 201 -18.86 0.87 2.69
N GLU A 202 -19.71 0.37 3.58
CA GLU A 202 -19.45 -0.85 4.36
C GLU A 202 -20.44 -1.94 3.93
N GLY A 203 -20.00 -3.17 3.74
CA GLY A 203 -20.91 -4.21 3.30
C GLY A 203 -20.35 -5.62 3.32
N SER A 204 -21.21 -6.57 3.01
CA SER A 204 -20.88 -7.98 2.79
C SER A 204 -21.47 -8.45 1.47
N ALA A 205 -20.72 -9.30 0.77
CA ALA A 205 -21.14 -9.91 -0.48
C ALA A 205 -20.77 -11.39 -0.49
N ARG A 206 -21.59 -12.21 -1.17
CA ARG A 206 -21.34 -13.65 -1.38
C ARG A 206 -21.13 -13.93 -2.85
N PRO A 207 -20.23 -14.86 -3.21
CA PRO A 207 -20.12 -15.30 -4.59
C PRO A 207 -21.48 -15.88 -5.05
N LYS A 208 -21.86 -15.61 -6.31
CA LYS A 208 -23.03 -16.22 -6.93
C LYS A 208 -22.83 -17.70 -7.19
#